data_AF-A0A154IK47-F1
#
_entry.id   AF-A0A154IK47-F1
#
_cell.length_a   1.000
_cell.length_b   1.000
_cell.length_c   1.000
_cell.angle_alpha   90.00
_cell.angle_beta   90.00
_cell.angle_gamma   90.00
#
_symmetry.space_group_name_H-M   'P 1'
#
loop_
_entity.id
_entity.type
_entity.pdbx_description
1 polymer ?
#
loop_
_entity_poly.entity_id
_entity_poly.type
_entity_poly.pdbx_seq_one_letter_code
_entity_poly.pdbx_strand_id
1 'polypeptide(L)'
;MLDGDELGYLLLLLMEGEVPRHGYDLIKEIKTRSGGNYAPSSGIVYPKLSTMMDQMLLSSSAPSDQKRAYVLNADGKHYLDEHRTEAQGVLARIEALRFRGTDVSAGPVGRAMQGLKTALGQKLAGDPTRDLQLDVADIIDEAVRKIERL
;
A
#
# COMPACT_ATOMS: atom_id res chain seq x y z
N MET A 1 8.55 -8.88 2.15
CA MET A 1 8.79 -7.43 2.31
C MET A 1 9.72 -6.99 1.20
N LEU A 2 9.64 -5.74 0.70
CA LEU A 2 10.54 -5.29 -0.37
C LEU A 2 11.99 -5.46 0.05
N ASP A 3 12.82 -5.98 -0.85
CA ASP A 3 14.27 -5.97 -0.66
C ASP A 3 14.86 -4.60 -1.05
N GLY A 4 16.20 -4.48 -0.92
CA GLY A 4 16.90 -3.22 -1.16
C GLY A 4 16.85 -2.74 -2.61
N ASP A 5 16.76 -3.64 -3.58
CA ASP A 5 16.75 -3.30 -4.99
C ASP A 5 15.35 -2.97 -5.46
N GLU A 6 14.35 -3.77 -5.04
CA GLU A 6 12.94 -3.48 -5.26
C GLU A 6 12.52 -2.13 -4.67
N LEU A 7 13.00 -1.80 -3.48
CA LEU A 7 12.79 -0.47 -2.89
C LEU A 7 13.41 0.63 -3.75
N GLY A 8 14.60 0.40 -4.30
CA GLY A 8 15.26 1.34 -5.21
C GLY A 8 14.44 1.63 -6.46
N TYR A 9 14.00 0.57 -7.16
CA TYR A 9 13.18 0.69 -8.35
C TYR A 9 11.88 1.45 -8.09
N LEU A 10 11.21 1.15 -6.97
CA LEU A 10 10.00 1.85 -6.58
C LEU A 10 10.27 3.33 -6.31
N LEU A 11 11.33 3.67 -5.58
CA LEU A 11 11.66 5.07 -5.27
C LEU A 11 12.01 5.86 -6.54
N LEU A 12 12.78 5.29 -7.47
CA LEU A 12 13.07 5.90 -8.77
C LEU A 12 11.76 6.19 -9.53
N LEU A 13 10.89 5.18 -9.66
CA LEU A 13 9.62 5.33 -10.36
C LEU A 13 8.72 6.41 -9.74
N LEU A 14 8.67 6.50 -8.41
CA LEU A 14 7.90 7.54 -7.71
C LEU A 14 8.50 8.95 -7.84
N MET A 15 9.75 9.07 -8.29
CA MET A 15 10.47 10.32 -8.56
C MET A 15 10.60 10.64 -10.05
N GLU A 16 9.92 9.91 -10.95
CA GLU A 16 9.99 10.10 -12.41
C GLU A 16 9.60 11.53 -12.86
N GLY A 17 8.77 12.21 -12.10
CA GLY A 17 8.41 13.61 -12.34
C GLY A 17 9.54 14.59 -12.01
N GLU A 18 9.43 15.81 -12.54
CA GLU A 18 10.45 16.86 -12.36
C GLU A 18 10.38 17.58 -10.99
N VAL A 19 9.45 17.18 -10.12
CA VAL A 19 9.24 17.80 -8.81
C VAL A 19 10.12 17.11 -7.77
N PRO A 20 11.03 17.84 -7.08
CA PRO A 20 11.81 17.28 -5.99
C PRO A 20 10.93 16.71 -4.87
N ARG A 21 11.28 15.52 -4.36
CA ARG A 21 10.51 14.79 -3.34
C ARG A 21 11.34 14.58 -2.08
N HIS A 22 10.75 14.75 -0.90
CA HIS A 22 11.41 14.36 0.34
C HIS A 22 11.24 12.86 0.63
N GLY A 23 12.16 12.29 1.40
CA GLY A 23 12.08 10.87 1.80
C GLY A 23 10.78 10.52 2.52
N TYR A 24 10.28 11.43 3.38
CA TYR A 24 8.97 11.28 4.02
C TYR A 24 7.81 11.28 3.02
N ASP A 25 7.88 12.09 1.97
CA ASP A 25 6.84 12.13 0.93
C ASP A 25 6.78 10.80 0.17
N LEU A 26 7.94 10.19 -0.08
CA LEU A 26 8.02 8.88 -0.72
C LEU A 26 7.45 7.77 0.19
N ILE A 27 7.78 7.79 1.49
CA ILE A 27 7.18 6.86 2.48
C ILE A 27 5.66 7.00 2.51
N LYS A 28 5.16 8.24 2.57
CA LYS A 28 3.74 8.55 2.61
C LYS A 28 3.03 8.13 1.32
N GLU A 29 3.66 8.35 0.17
CA GLU A 29 3.15 7.92 -1.13
C GLU A 29 3.03 6.39 -1.19
N ILE A 30 4.06 5.64 -0.78
CA ILE A 30 4.03 4.17 -0.73
C ILE A 30 2.92 3.68 0.21
N LYS A 31 2.76 4.30 1.38
CA LYS A 31 1.65 4.01 2.30
C LYS A 31 0.29 4.26 1.66
N THR A 32 0.16 5.34 0.91
CA THR A 32 -1.10 5.71 0.27
C THR A 32 -1.42 4.72 -0.85
N ARG A 33 -0.44 4.39 -1.69
CA ARG A 33 -0.57 3.41 -2.76
C ARG A 33 -0.81 1.99 -2.29
N SER A 34 -0.37 1.62 -1.09
CA SER A 34 -0.69 0.32 -0.48
C SER A 34 -2.04 0.28 0.24
N GLY A 35 -2.79 1.39 0.28
CA GLY A 35 -4.07 1.46 0.98
C GLY A 35 -3.91 1.48 2.50
N GLY A 36 -2.76 1.96 2.97
CA GLY A 36 -2.36 1.96 4.38
C GLY A 36 -1.71 0.65 4.85
N ASN A 37 -1.71 -0.39 4.02
CA ASN A 37 -1.34 -1.75 4.43
C ASN A 37 0.17 -2.01 4.44
N TYR A 38 0.96 -1.09 3.89
CA TYR A 38 2.42 -1.16 3.94
C TYR A 38 3.04 0.23 3.86
N ALA A 39 3.98 0.51 4.76
CA ALA A 39 4.85 1.68 4.68
C ALA A 39 6.28 1.25 5.04
N PRO A 40 7.28 1.51 4.18
CA PRO A 40 8.67 1.26 4.53
C PRO A 40 9.10 2.21 5.65
N SER A 41 9.96 1.74 6.55
CA SER A 41 10.46 2.57 7.64
C SER A 41 11.46 3.62 7.11
N SER A 42 11.60 4.72 7.84
CA SER A 42 12.66 5.70 7.57
C SER A 42 14.05 5.06 7.58
N GLY A 43 14.27 4.09 8.47
CA GLY A 43 15.52 3.35 8.60
C GLY A 43 15.92 2.50 7.39
N ILE A 44 15.02 2.28 6.42
CA ILE A 44 15.37 1.62 5.15
C ILE A 44 15.34 2.59 3.96
N VAL A 45 14.44 3.58 3.97
CA VAL A 45 14.32 4.55 2.87
C VAL A 45 15.50 5.50 2.82
N TYR A 46 15.90 6.11 3.95
CA TYR A 46 16.99 7.08 3.93
C TYR A 46 18.35 6.47 3.58
N PRO A 47 18.73 5.28 4.11
CA PRO A 47 19.94 4.61 3.65
C PRO A 47 19.91 4.29 2.15
N LYS A 48 18.77 3.83 1.61
CA LYS A 48 18.66 3.56 0.17
C LYS A 48 18.81 4.83 -0.67
N LEU A 49 18.18 5.94 -0.26
CA LEU A 49 18.36 7.24 -0.90
C LEU A 49 19.81 7.72 -0.86
N SER A 50 20.52 7.48 0.25
CA SER A 50 21.97 7.76 0.35
C SER A 50 22.76 6.95 -0.66
N THR A 51 22.54 5.63 -0.73
CA THR A 51 23.20 4.76 -1.70
C THR A 51 22.93 5.21 -3.15
N MET A 52 21.71 5.64 -3.46
CA MET A 52 21.36 6.12 -4.80
C MET A 52 22.02 7.47 -5.15
N MET A 53 22.25 8.33 -4.15
CA MET A 53 23.05 9.55 -4.32
C MET A 53 24.52 9.21 -4.58
N ASP A 54 25.08 8.24 -3.85
CA ASP A 54 26.46 7.77 -4.04
C ASP A 54 26.66 7.13 -5.42
N GLN A 55 25.61 6.48 -5.94
CA GLN A 55 25.53 5.95 -7.31
C GLN A 55 25.25 7.02 -8.38
N MET A 56 25.14 8.29 -7.99
CA MET A 56 24.85 9.41 -8.90
C MET A 56 23.54 9.26 -9.68
N LEU A 57 22.53 8.57 -9.14
CA LEU A 57 21.21 8.44 -9.77
C LEU A 57 20.27 9.60 -9.41
N LEU A 58 20.61 10.34 -8.35
CA LEU A 58 19.77 11.39 -7.78
C LEU A 58 20.55 12.69 -7.64
N SER A 59 19.85 13.81 -7.79
CA SER A 59 20.30 15.15 -7.40
C SER A 59 19.53 15.62 -6.17
N SER A 60 20.12 16.54 -5.41
CA SER A 60 19.50 17.03 -4.17
C SER A 60 19.52 18.54 -4.03
N SER A 61 18.48 19.10 -3.42
CA SER A 61 18.35 20.55 -3.19
C SER A 61 19.24 21.10 -2.07
N ALA A 62 19.82 20.24 -1.23
CA ALA A 62 20.64 20.67 -0.09
C ALA A 62 21.73 19.65 0.30
N PRO A 63 22.97 20.08 0.64
CA PRO A 63 24.08 19.19 0.93
C PRO A 63 23.96 18.37 2.22
N SER A 64 23.09 18.72 3.18
CA SER A 64 23.04 18.02 4.48
C SER A 64 21.79 18.42 5.29
N ASP A 65 20.68 17.69 5.16
CA ASP A 65 19.56 17.73 6.12
C ASP A 65 18.58 16.55 5.89
N GLN A 66 17.83 16.16 6.93
CA GLN A 66 16.62 15.32 6.82
C GLN A 66 15.53 15.98 5.96
N LYS A 67 15.63 17.29 5.71
CA LYS A 67 14.80 18.07 4.78
C LYS A 67 15.31 18.06 3.34
N ARG A 68 16.31 17.24 2.99
CA ARG A 68 16.80 17.13 1.60
C ARG A 68 15.67 16.65 0.68
N ALA A 69 15.45 17.35 -0.43
CA ALA A 69 14.59 16.88 -1.52
C ALA A 69 15.45 16.20 -2.58
N TYR A 70 14.93 15.13 -3.17
CA TYR A 70 15.58 14.30 -4.16
C TYR A 70 14.87 14.43 -5.50
N VAL A 71 15.62 14.48 -6.59
CA VAL A 71 15.11 14.47 -7.96
C VAL A 71 15.97 13.53 -8.80
N LEU A 72 15.36 12.81 -9.73
CA LEU A 72 16.10 12.02 -10.71
C LEU A 72 16.94 12.94 -11.61
N ASN A 73 18.20 12.59 -11.79
CA ASN A 73 19.02 13.18 -12.85
C ASN A 73 18.94 12.32 -14.13
N ALA A 74 19.75 12.66 -15.14
CA ALA A 74 19.75 11.94 -16.41
C ALA A 74 20.09 10.45 -16.26
N ASP A 75 21.10 10.12 -15.44
CA ASP A 75 21.53 8.74 -15.22
C ASP A 75 20.47 7.93 -14.46
N GLY A 76 19.83 8.54 -13.46
CA GLY A 76 18.70 7.94 -12.75
C GLY A 76 17.50 7.65 -13.66
N LYS A 77 17.22 8.54 -14.63
CA LYS A 77 16.16 8.32 -15.62
C LYS A 77 16.50 7.15 -16.55
N HIS A 78 17.73 7.12 -17.07
CA HIS A 78 18.20 6.00 -17.89
C HIS A 78 18.13 4.67 -17.15
N TYR A 79 18.62 4.64 -15.91
CA TYR A 79 18.58 3.45 -15.07
C TYR A 79 17.14 2.99 -14.78
N LEU A 80 16.21 3.93 -14.54
CA LEU A 80 14.79 3.61 -14.40
C LEU A 80 14.21 3.03 -15.71
N ASP A 81 14.60 3.56 -16.87
CA ASP A 81 14.15 3.05 -18.17
C ASP A 81 14.61 1.61 -18.42
N GLU A 82 15.85 1.27 -18.08
CA GLU A 82 16.40 -0.09 -18.19
C GLU A 82 15.67 -1.09 -17.29
N HIS A 83 15.23 -0.64 -16.10
CA HIS A 83 14.56 -1.48 -15.10
C HIS A 83 13.05 -1.18 -14.96
N ARG A 84 12.45 -0.61 -16.01
CA ARG A 84 11.08 -0.10 -15.95
C ARG A 84 10.06 -1.22 -15.67
N THR A 85 10.29 -2.40 -16.22
CA THR A 85 9.41 -3.56 -16.04
C THR A 85 9.41 -4.02 -14.58
N GLU A 86 10.60 -4.12 -13.97
CA GLU A 86 10.79 -4.48 -12.57
C GLU A 86 10.14 -3.43 -11.68
N ALA A 87 10.41 -2.15 -11.91
CA ALA A 87 9.83 -1.04 -11.15
C ALA A 87 8.30 -1.05 -11.19
N GLN A 88 7.70 -1.23 -12.38
CA GLN A 88 6.26 -1.39 -12.55
C GLN A 88 5.72 -2.63 -11.84
N GLY A 89 6.46 -3.74 -11.87
CA GLY A 89 6.12 -4.96 -11.13
C GLY A 89 6.15 -4.77 -9.61
N VAL A 90 7.11 -4.01 -9.08
CA VAL A 90 7.11 -3.62 -7.65
C VAL A 90 5.90 -2.76 -7.34
N LEU A 91 5.65 -1.73 -8.14
CA LEU A 91 4.53 -0.81 -7.94
C LEU A 91 3.19 -1.55 -7.95
N ALA A 92 2.96 -2.41 -8.94
CA ALA A 92 1.74 -3.22 -9.04
C ALA A 92 1.55 -4.13 -7.81
N ARG A 93 2.62 -4.74 -7.29
CA ARG A 93 2.54 -5.54 -6.05
C ARG A 93 2.21 -4.70 -4.83
N ILE A 94 2.73 -3.47 -4.75
CA ILE A 94 2.39 -2.50 -3.70
C ILE A 94 0.94 -2.06 -3.81
N GLU A 95 0.47 -1.70 -5.00
CA GLU A 95 -0.92 -1.28 -5.24
C GLU A 95 -1.90 -2.41 -4.99
N ALA A 96 -1.54 -3.65 -5.30
CA ALA A 96 -2.32 -4.83 -4.94
C ALA A 96 -2.47 -5.02 -3.42
N LEU A 97 -1.61 -4.41 -2.58
CA LEU A 97 -1.79 -4.45 -1.12
C LEU A 97 -3.03 -3.69 -0.66
N ARG A 98 -3.53 -2.71 -1.43
CA ARG A 98 -4.79 -2.00 -1.13
C ARG A 98 -5.93 -3.00 -0.92
N PHE A 99 -5.99 -3.98 -1.82
CA PHE A 99 -6.99 -5.03 -1.82
C PHE A 99 -6.69 -6.17 -0.82
N ARG A 100 -5.45 -6.27 -0.33
CA ARG A 100 -5.05 -7.28 0.66
C ARG A 100 -5.42 -6.92 2.11
N GLY A 101 -5.75 -5.66 2.39
CA GLY A 101 -6.17 -5.22 3.73
C GLY A 101 -7.43 -4.37 3.81
N THR A 102 -7.95 -3.79 2.71
CA THR A 102 -8.98 -2.74 2.84
C THR A 102 -9.96 -2.49 1.68
N ASP A 103 -9.91 -3.13 0.50
CA ASP A 103 -10.87 -2.76 -0.57
C ASP A 103 -12.28 -3.34 -0.45
N VAL A 104 -12.54 -4.28 0.45
CA VAL A 104 -13.92 -4.62 0.84
C VAL A 104 -14.41 -3.70 1.95
N SER A 105 -13.56 -3.11 2.81
CA SER A 105 -13.93 -2.53 4.12
C SER A 105 -14.41 -1.06 4.12
N ALA A 106 -14.00 -0.22 3.15
CA ALA A 106 -14.41 1.20 3.11
C ALA A 106 -15.58 1.53 2.14
N GLY A 107 -15.88 0.66 1.18
CA GLY A 107 -17.00 0.83 0.22
C GLY A 107 -18.37 0.54 0.81
N PRO A 108 -19.48 0.68 0.05
CA PRO A 108 -20.82 0.30 0.51
C PRO A 108 -20.88 -1.13 1.05
N VAL A 109 -20.17 -2.06 0.41
CA VAL A 109 -20.03 -3.45 0.86
C VAL A 109 -19.29 -3.52 2.20
N GLY A 110 -18.26 -2.71 2.41
CA GLY A 110 -17.50 -2.70 3.67
C GLY A 110 -18.21 -2.12 4.86
N ARG A 111 -18.94 -1.03 4.65
CA ARG A 111 -19.85 -0.51 5.65
C ARG A 111 -20.95 -1.52 5.97
N ALA A 112 -21.48 -2.20 4.98
CA ALA A 112 -22.45 -3.28 5.19
C ALA A 112 -21.84 -4.42 6.01
N MET A 113 -20.62 -4.86 5.68
CA MET A 113 -19.90 -5.88 6.45
C MET A 113 -19.57 -5.44 7.87
N GLN A 114 -19.20 -4.18 8.10
CA GLN A 114 -18.94 -3.63 9.43
C GLN A 114 -20.23 -3.52 10.27
N GLY A 115 -21.35 -3.14 9.63
CA GLY A 115 -22.67 -3.14 10.24
C GLY A 115 -23.11 -4.55 10.63
N LEU A 116 -22.96 -5.52 9.70
CA LEU A 116 -23.25 -6.93 9.93
C LEU A 116 -22.43 -7.47 11.11
N LYS A 117 -21.11 -7.22 11.14
CA LYS A 117 -20.23 -7.65 12.24
C LYS A 117 -20.69 -7.10 13.59
N THR A 118 -21.08 -5.83 13.63
CA THR A 118 -21.59 -5.19 14.86
C THR A 118 -22.89 -5.84 15.32
N ALA A 119 -23.85 -6.03 14.42
CA ALA A 119 -25.15 -6.62 14.74
C ALA A 119 -25.03 -8.06 15.21
N LEU A 120 -24.20 -8.88 14.55
CA LEU A 120 -23.90 -10.25 14.96
C LEU A 120 -23.26 -10.29 16.35
N GLY A 121 -22.27 -9.42 16.59
CA GLY A 121 -21.60 -9.32 17.89
C GLY A 121 -22.57 -8.97 19.02
N GLN A 122 -23.55 -8.11 18.77
CA GLN A 122 -24.60 -7.78 19.75
C GLN A 122 -25.59 -8.93 19.96
N LYS A 123 -26.04 -9.57 18.88
CA LYS A 123 -27.11 -10.57 18.92
C LYS A 123 -26.65 -11.92 19.47
N LEU A 124 -25.39 -12.26 19.23
CA LEU A 124 -24.77 -13.52 19.66
C LEU A 124 -23.88 -13.36 20.90
N ALA A 125 -23.89 -12.19 21.55
CA ALA A 125 -23.16 -12.00 22.80
C ALA A 125 -23.75 -12.87 23.93
N GLY A 126 -22.87 -13.43 24.77
CA GLY A 126 -23.25 -14.32 25.87
C GLY A 126 -23.27 -15.79 25.44
N ASP A 127 -24.32 -16.52 25.81
CA ASP A 127 -24.50 -17.93 25.43
C ASP A 127 -25.74 -18.07 24.53
N PRO A 128 -25.63 -17.75 23.23
CA PRO A 128 -26.76 -17.78 22.31
C PRO A 128 -27.24 -19.21 22.05
N THR A 129 -28.55 -19.40 22.00
CA THR A 129 -29.14 -20.72 21.74
C THR A 129 -28.77 -21.25 20.35
N ARG A 130 -28.73 -22.58 20.23
CA ARG A 130 -28.41 -23.24 18.96
C ARG A 130 -29.37 -22.83 17.83
N ASP A 131 -30.65 -22.70 18.14
CA ASP A 131 -31.65 -22.32 17.14
C ASP A 131 -31.40 -20.89 16.61
N LEU A 132 -31.03 -19.95 17.49
CA LEU A 132 -30.68 -18.59 17.07
C LEU A 132 -29.43 -18.55 16.19
N GLN A 133 -28.44 -19.40 16.47
CA GLN A 133 -27.25 -19.49 15.64
C GLN A 133 -27.57 -20.07 14.25
N LEU A 134 -28.46 -21.06 14.17
CA LEU A 134 -28.90 -21.66 12.91
C LEU A 134 -29.67 -20.65 12.05
N ASP A 135 -30.61 -19.92 12.65
CA ASP A 135 -31.38 -18.88 11.94
C ASP A 135 -30.47 -17.78 11.37
N VAL A 136 -29.45 -17.37 12.13
CA VAL A 136 -28.48 -16.37 11.67
C VAL A 136 -27.62 -16.89 10.52
N ALA A 137 -27.20 -18.15 10.57
CA ALA A 137 -26.42 -18.77 9.50
C ALA A 137 -27.23 -18.86 8.20
N ASP A 138 -28.50 -19.28 8.26
CA ASP A 138 -29.38 -19.39 7.09
C ASP A 138 -29.54 -18.05 6.36
N ILE A 139 -29.64 -16.95 7.10
CA ILE A 139 -29.75 -15.60 6.55
C ILE A 139 -28.48 -15.18 5.80
N ILE A 140 -27.30 -15.47 6.37
CA ILE A 140 -26.02 -15.15 5.74
C ILE A 140 -25.85 -15.96 4.45
N ASP A 141 -26.14 -17.25 4.50
CA ASP A 141 -26.02 -18.15 3.35
C ASP A 141 -26.98 -17.77 2.22
N GLU A 142 -28.18 -17.27 2.55
CA GLU A 142 -29.08 -16.72 1.53
C GLU A 142 -28.49 -15.48 0.85
N ALA A 143 -27.87 -14.57 1.62
CA ALA A 143 -27.21 -13.40 1.06
C ALA A 143 -26.06 -13.79 0.13
N VAL A 144 -25.25 -14.79 0.51
CA VAL A 144 -24.17 -15.33 -0.33
C VAL A 144 -24.73 -15.87 -1.65
N ARG A 145 -25.72 -16.76 -1.60
CA ARG A 145 -26.34 -17.34 -2.81
C ARG A 145 -26.90 -16.30 -3.77
N LYS A 146 -27.40 -15.18 -3.25
CA LYS A 146 -27.91 -14.07 -4.08
C LYS A 146 -26.77 -13.31 -4.76
N ILE A 147 -25.66 -13.09 -4.06
CA ILE A 147 -24.49 -12.38 -4.61
C ILE A 147 -23.79 -13.23 -5.67
N GLU A 148 -23.66 -14.54 -5.46
CA GLU A 148 -23.03 -15.46 -6.44
C GLU A 148 -23.79 -15.57 -7.77
N ARG A 149 -25.07 -15.16 -7.79
CA ARG A 149 -25.93 -15.19 -8.98
C ARG A 149 -25.94 -13.86 -9.75
N LEU A 150 -25.23 -12.84 -9.27
CA LEU A 150 -25.02 -11.57 -9.99
C LEU A 150 -23.99 -11.76 -11.11
#